data_AF-A0A924IAF9-F1
#
_entry.id   AF-A0A924IAF9-F1
#
_cell.length_a   1.000
_cell.length_b   1.000
_cell.length_c   1.000
_cell.angle_alpha   90.00
_cell.angle_beta   90.00
_cell.angle_gamma   90.00
#
_symmetry.space_group_name_H-M   'P 1'
#
loop_
_entity.id
_entity.type
_entity.pdbx_description
1 polymer ?
#
loop_
_entity_poly.entity_id
_entity_poly.type
_entity_poly.pdbx_seq_one_letter_code
_entity_poly.pdbx_strand_id
1 'polypeptide(L)'
;MMNEMVFTTGGDWESTTLFNNGAEFAAAQLFIELAAGRDEYGNPARGGVNLGGEITAIVRPQDNADEEFGIFPGRLEMNFPGHQLIMENTHPGFAFEFTRIIYDGQDVTNDVMDVYVDINAVDNVVKAYLTLYKNHWFSRDEVATFNII
;
A
#
# COMPACT_ATOMS: atom_id res chain seq x y z
N MET A 1 10.73 5.20 17.89
CA MET A 1 11.16 5.60 16.53
C MET A 1 10.05 5.16 15.59
N MET A 2 9.75 5.97 14.58
CA MET A 2 8.71 5.65 13.60
C MET A 2 9.31 4.69 12.57
N ASN A 3 8.56 3.70 12.09
CA ASN A 3 9.09 2.72 11.13
C ASN A 3 9.32 3.37 9.77
N GLU A 4 10.49 3.16 9.17
CA GLU A 4 10.76 3.53 7.78
C GLU A 4 11.14 2.27 7.01
N MET A 5 10.16 1.75 6.27
CA MET A 5 10.32 0.55 5.46
C MET A 5 10.53 0.90 4.00
N VAL A 6 11.52 0.28 3.37
CA VAL A 6 11.80 0.42 1.94
C VAL A 6 11.80 -0.97 1.32
N PHE A 7 10.77 -1.26 0.55
CA PHE A 7 10.62 -2.47 -0.23
C PHE A 7 11.04 -2.19 -1.68
N THR A 8 11.84 -3.06 -2.27
CA THR A 8 12.24 -2.97 -3.67
C THR A 8 12.16 -4.34 -4.32
N THR A 9 11.57 -4.45 -5.51
CA THR A 9 11.53 -5.68 -6.29
C THR A 9 11.82 -5.41 -7.77
N GLY A 10 12.54 -6.33 -8.43
CA GLY A 10 12.68 -6.39 -9.88
C GLY A 10 11.56 -7.17 -10.57
N GLY A 11 10.62 -7.70 -9.78
CA GLY A 11 9.47 -8.49 -10.23
C GLY A 11 9.63 -10.00 -10.09
N ASP A 12 10.69 -10.42 -9.40
CA ASP A 12 10.89 -11.78 -8.92
C ASP A 12 11.38 -11.76 -7.47
N TRP A 13 11.41 -12.93 -6.83
CA TRP A 13 11.83 -13.03 -5.44
C TRP A 13 13.33 -12.75 -5.24
N GLU A 14 14.17 -13.16 -6.19
CA GLU A 14 15.63 -13.00 -6.09
C GLU A 14 16.06 -11.54 -6.12
N SER A 15 15.26 -10.68 -6.74
CA SER A 15 15.46 -9.23 -6.80
C SER A 15 14.67 -8.46 -5.73
N THR A 16 14.02 -9.16 -4.79
CA THR A 16 13.20 -8.55 -3.75
C THR A 16 13.99 -8.32 -2.47
N THR A 17 13.97 -7.08 -1.96
CA THR A 17 14.60 -6.68 -0.70
C THR A 17 13.66 -5.82 0.13
N LEU A 18 13.77 -5.93 1.46
CA LEU A 18 13.08 -5.06 2.40
C LEU A 18 14.10 -4.51 3.41
N PHE A 19 14.08 -3.21 3.61
CA PHE A 19 14.85 -2.54 4.66
C PHE A 19 13.88 -1.92 5.67
N ASN A 20 14.23 -1.96 6.95
CA ASN A 20 13.55 -1.24 8.02
C ASN A 20 14.56 -0.37 8.76
N ASN A 21 14.37 0.95 8.75
CA ASN A 21 15.26 1.94 9.35
C ASN A 21 16.73 1.80 8.88
N GLY A 22 16.93 1.47 7.61
CA GLY A 22 18.26 1.32 6.98
C GLY A 22 18.96 -0.01 7.23
N ALA A 23 18.38 -0.93 8.01
CA ALA A 23 18.85 -2.31 8.16
C ALA A 23 18.01 -3.25 7.30
N GLU A 24 18.65 -4.24 6.69
CA GLU A 24 17.93 -5.28 5.92
C GLU A 24 17.03 -6.08 6.87
N PHE A 25 15.79 -6.28 6.45
CA PHE A 25 14.79 -7.09 7.13
C PHE A 25 14.43 -8.26 6.23
N ALA A 26 14.82 -9.48 6.63
CA ALA A 26 14.50 -10.69 5.89
C ALA A 26 12.99 -11.01 6.02
N ALA A 27 12.19 -10.50 5.09
CA ALA A 27 10.76 -10.78 5.01
C ALA A 27 10.47 -12.02 4.15
N ALA A 28 9.49 -12.83 4.56
CA ALA A 28 8.86 -13.86 3.73
C ALA A 28 7.65 -13.30 2.99
N GLN A 29 6.97 -12.31 3.57
CA GLN A 29 5.83 -11.67 2.95
C GLN A 29 5.73 -10.18 3.28
N LEU A 30 5.40 -9.37 2.28
CA LEU A 30 4.82 -8.04 2.42
C LEU A 30 3.36 -8.12 1.99
N PHE A 31 2.43 -7.80 2.90
CA PHE A 31 1.01 -7.79 2.61
C PHE A 31 0.38 -6.45 2.97
N ILE A 32 -0.33 -5.87 2.00
CA ILE A 32 -1.07 -4.63 2.13
C ILE A 32 -2.43 -4.81 1.47
N GLU A 33 -3.46 -4.47 2.21
CA GLU A 33 -4.82 -4.34 1.70
C GLU A 33 -5.41 -3.07 2.31
N LEU A 34 -5.61 -2.05 1.49
CA LEU A 34 -6.31 -0.83 1.85
C LEU A 34 -7.59 -0.73 1.03
N ALA A 35 -8.69 -0.44 1.70
CA ALA A 35 -9.95 -0.10 1.08
C ALA A 35 -10.43 1.26 1.61
N ALA A 36 -10.64 2.22 0.71
CA ALA A 36 -11.08 3.58 1.00
C ALA A 36 -12.04 4.08 -0.09
N GLY A 37 -12.45 5.36 -0.02
CA GLY A 37 -13.11 6.03 -1.13
C GLY A 37 -14.48 5.45 -1.50
N ARG A 38 -15.23 4.97 -0.51
CA ARG A 38 -16.56 4.37 -0.69
C ARG A 38 -17.61 5.11 0.15
N ASP A 39 -18.84 5.15 -0.35
CA ASP A 39 -20.00 5.67 0.41
C ASP A 39 -20.55 4.66 1.42
N GLU A 40 -21.59 5.04 2.17
CA GLU A 40 -22.27 4.19 3.16
C GLU A 40 -22.88 2.90 2.56
N TYR A 41 -23.03 2.82 1.24
CA TYR A 41 -23.56 1.68 0.51
C TYR A 41 -22.46 0.87 -0.20
N GLY A 42 -21.18 1.24 -0.02
CA GLY A 42 -20.03 0.58 -0.64
C GLY A 42 -19.76 1.00 -2.09
N ASN A 43 -20.45 2.01 -2.61
CA ASN A 43 -20.20 2.49 -3.96
C ASN A 43 -18.96 3.39 -4.01
N PRO A 44 -18.22 3.41 -5.13
CA PRO A 44 -17.14 4.37 -5.34
C PRO A 44 -17.59 5.81 -5.11
N ALA A 45 -16.83 6.56 -4.32
CA ALA A 45 -17.14 7.94 -3.95
C ALA A 45 -15.88 8.81 -3.88
N ARG A 46 -16.06 10.12 -4.11
CA ARG A 46 -14.97 11.10 -4.07
C ARG A 46 -14.50 11.34 -2.63
N GLY A 47 -13.20 11.21 -2.39
CA GLY A 47 -12.56 11.63 -1.15
C GLY A 47 -11.51 10.63 -0.63
N GLY A 48 -11.44 9.43 -1.22
CA GLY A 48 -10.38 8.46 -0.94
C GLY A 48 -10.25 8.16 0.54
N VAL A 49 -9.05 8.34 1.11
CA VAL A 49 -8.77 8.14 2.54
C VAL A 49 -9.63 9.04 3.44
N ASN A 50 -10.00 10.25 3.00
CA ASN A 50 -10.81 11.17 3.81
C ASN A 50 -12.26 10.72 4.00
N LEU A 51 -12.73 9.73 3.23
CA LEU A 51 -14.04 9.09 3.48
C LEU A 51 -13.95 7.98 4.54
N GLY A 52 -12.78 7.74 5.12
CA GLY A 52 -12.53 6.61 5.98
C GLY A 52 -12.28 5.33 5.18
N GLY A 53 -12.04 4.24 5.90
CA GLY A 53 -11.66 2.97 5.29
C GLY A 53 -10.95 2.06 6.27
N GLU A 54 -10.41 0.99 5.72
CA GLU A 54 -9.66 -0.03 6.45
C GLU A 54 -8.31 -0.24 5.76
N ILE A 55 -7.30 -0.54 6.56
CA ILE A 55 -5.99 -0.92 6.06
C ILE A 55 -5.40 -2.03 6.92
N THR A 56 -4.98 -3.10 6.25
CA THR A 56 -4.05 -4.08 6.78
C THR A 56 -2.71 -3.87 6.10
N ALA A 57 -1.64 -3.66 6.85
CA ALA A 57 -0.30 -3.47 6.33
C ALA A 57 0.70 -4.16 7.25
N ILE A 58 1.16 -5.34 6.82
CA ILE A 58 1.98 -6.23 7.63
C ILE A 58 3.17 -6.76 6.84
N VAL A 59 4.21 -7.11 7.59
CA VAL A 59 5.35 -7.88 7.10
C VAL A 59 5.46 -9.14 7.95
N ARG A 60 5.68 -10.29 7.31
CA ARG A 60 6.01 -11.56 7.98
C ARG A 60 7.48 -11.88 7.72
N PRO A 61 8.30 -12.17 8.75
CA PRO A 61 9.72 -12.43 8.56
C PRO A 61 9.98 -13.84 8.03
N GLN A 62 11.17 -14.09 7.48
CA GLN A 62 11.55 -15.40 6.91
C GLN A 62 11.80 -16.47 7.95
N ASP A 63 12.30 -16.08 9.13
CA ASP A 63 12.59 -17.00 10.23
C ASP A 63 11.31 -17.52 10.91
N ASN A 64 10.22 -16.74 10.88
CA ASN A 64 8.92 -17.14 11.40
C ASN A 64 7.77 -16.48 10.62
N ALA A 65 7.24 -17.19 9.62
CA ALA A 65 6.14 -16.68 8.78
C ALA A 65 4.79 -16.54 9.53
N ASP A 66 4.64 -17.11 10.73
CA ASP A 66 3.41 -16.96 11.53
C ASP A 66 3.38 -15.64 12.32
N GLU A 67 4.48 -14.89 12.38
CA GLU A 67 4.58 -13.63 13.11
C GLU A 67 4.32 -12.42 12.21
N GLU A 68 3.40 -11.56 12.62
CA GLU A 68 3.00 -10.38 11.86
C GLU A 68 3.53 -9.09 12.49
N PHE A 69 4.29 -8.32 11.71
CA PHE A 69 4.76 -7.00 12.10
C PHE A 69 3.97 -5.91 11.38
N GLY A 70 3.27 -5.08 12.16
CA GLY A 70 2.58 -3.91 11.64
C GLY A 70 3.58 -2.87 11.10
N ILE A 71 3.28 -2.35 9.92
CA ILE A 71 4.12 -1.34 9.26
C ILE A 71 3.88 0.05 9.86
N PHE A 72 2.61 0.39 10.12
CA PHE A 72 2.21 1.69 10.65
C PHE A 72 2.07 1.68 12.19
N PRO A 73 2.31 2.82 12.87
CA PRO A 73 2.68 4.12 12.32
C PRO A 73 4.11 4.17 11.77
N GLY A 74 4.26 4.75 10.58
CA GLY A 74 5.42 4.54 9.74
C GLY A 74 5.29 5.15 8.36
N ARG A 75 6.34 4.94 7.57
CA ARG A 75 6.37 5.13 6.13
C ARG A 75 6.80 3.82 5.48
N LEU A 76 6.11 3.46 4.42
CA LEU A 76 6.47 2.37 3.53
C LEU A 76 6.67 2.93 2.13
N GLU A 77 7.84 2.70 1.58
CA GLU A 77 8.17 3.00 0.19
C GLU A 77 8.34 1.68 -0.56
N MET A 78 7.57 1.50 -1.63
CA MET A 78 7.62 0.31 -2.47
C MET A 78 8.04 0.69 -3.88
N ASN A 79 9.19 0.16 -4.29
CA ASN A 79 9.77 0.37 -5.60
C ASN A 79 9.57 -0.89 -6.44
N PHE A 80 8.78 -0.76 -7.51
CA PHE A 80 8.52 -1.80 -8.50
C PHE A 80 9.15 -1.41 -9.84
N PRO A 81 9.28 -2.34 -10.81
CA PRO A 81 9.77 -2.00 -12.15
C PRO A 81 8.87 -0.94 -12.81
N GLY A 82 9.37 0.29 -12.93
CA GLY A 82 8.67 1.41 -13.58
C GLY A 82 7.62 2.12 -12.72
N HIS A 83 7.42 1.70 -11.46
CA HIS A 83 6.41 2.27 -10.57
C HIS A 83 6.93 2.44 -9.14
N GLN A 84 6.45 3.48 -8.47
CA GLN A 84 6.70 3.73 -7.05
C GLN A 84 5.39 4.00 -6.33
N LEU A 85 5.18 3.30 -5.21
CA LEU A 85 4.06 3.53 -4.31
C LEU A 85 4.61 3.81 -2.91
N ILE A 86 4.25 4.96 -2.34
CA ILE A 86 4.60 5.35 -0.98
C ILE A 86 3.31 5.47 -0.17
N MET A 87 3.32 4.88 1.01
CA MET A 87 2.25 4.99 2.00
C MET A 87 2.84 5.50 3.31
N GLU A 88 2.28 6.56 3.87
CA GLU A 88 2.74 7.12 5.15
C GLU A 88 1.57 7.34 6.10
N ASN A 89 1.75 6.95 7.36
CA ASN A 89 0.86 7.30 8.46
C ASN A 89 1.71 7.59 9.69
N THR A 90 1.87 8.87 10.01
CA THR A 90 2.79 9.33 11.06
C THR A 90 2.07 9.60 12.39
N HIS A 91 0.77 9.32 12.47
CA HIS A 91 -0.01 9.56 13.67
C HIS A 91 0.37 8.54 14.76
N PRO A 92 0.79 8.96 15.98
CA PRO A 92 1.34 8.05 17.00
C PRO A 92 0.38 6.94 17.45
N GLY A 93 -0.92 7.22 17.41
CA GLY A 93 -1.97 6.24 17.76
C GLY A 93 -2.53 5.48 16.57
N PHE A 94 -1.99 5.70 15.36
CA PHE A 94 -2.56 5.28 14.08
C PHE A 94 -4.01 5.78 13.87
N ALA A 95 -4.19 6.73 12.95
CA ALA A 95 -5.51 7.22 12.56
C ALA A 95 -5.60 7.12 11.04
N PHE A 96 -6.58 6.36 10.53
CA PHE A 96 -6.66 6.01 9.11
C PHE A 96 -6.66 7.25 8.21
N GLU A 97 -7.36 8.30 8.62
CA GLU A 97 -7.56 9.56 7.89
C GLU A 97 -6.24 10.34 7.71
N PHE A 98 -5.21 10.02 8.50
CA PHE A 98 -3.86 10.57 8.35
C PHE A 98 -2.97 9.75 7.42
N THR A 99 -3.51 8.69 6.81
CA THR A 99 -2.80 7.91 5.81
C THR A 99 -2.69 8.73 4.53
N ARG A 100 -1.48 8.85 3.99
CA ARG A 100 -1.23 9.49 2.72
C ARG A 100 -0.63 8.50 1.75
N ILE A 101 -1.08 8.57 0.50
CA ILE A 101 -0.66 7.66 -0.56
C ILE A 101 -0.14 8.46 -1.74
N ILE A 102 1.09 8.15 -2.16
CA ILE A 102 1.77 8.79 -3.27
C ILE A 102 2.10 7.70 -4.29
N TYR A 103 1.67 7.90 -5.54
CA TYR A 103 1.93 6.98 -6.64
C TYR A 103 2.67 7.71 -7.75
N ASP A 104 3.85 7.22 -8.16
CA ASP A 104 4.73 7.81 -9.17
C ASP A 104 4.97 9.32 -8.96
N GLY A 105 5.17 9.70 -7.69
CA GLY A 105 5.40 11.08 -7.27
C GLY A 105 4.15 11.97 -7.20
N GLN A 106 2.97 11.44 -7.54
CA GLN A 106 1.68 12.15 -7.43
C GLN A 106 0.95 11.74 -6.16
N ASP A 107 0.45 12.73 -5.41
CA ASP A 107 -0.39 12.49 -4.25
C ASP A 107 -1.79 12.05 -4.71
N VAL A 108 -2.14 10.79 -4.45
CA VAL A 108 -3.42 10.16 -4.86
C VAL A 108 -4.31 9.86 -3.66
N THR A 109 -4.01 10.42 -2.49
CA THR A 109 -4.70 10.15 -1.22
C THR A 109 -6.23 10.33 -1.29
N ASN A 110 -6.69 11.31 -2.07
CA ASN A 110 -8.13 11.63 -2.22
C ASN A 110 -8.84 10.84 -3.33
N ASP A 111 -8.06 10.14 -4.15
CA ASP A 111 -8.53 9.40 -5.30
C ASP A 111 -8.43 7.90 -5.08
N VAL A 112 -7.66 7.45 -4.08
CA VAL A 112 -7.46 6.02 -3.81
C VAL A 112 -8.74 5.34 -3.35
N MET A 113 -9.04 4.22 -4.00
CA MET A 113 -10.08 3.30 -3.58
C MET A 113 -9.50 2.04 -2.99
N ASP A 114 -8.53 1.44 -3.67
CA ASP A 114 -7.94 0.18 -3.25
C ASP A 114 -6.43 0.21 -3.46
N VAL A 115 -5.70 -0.28 -2.48
CA VAL A 115 -4.30 -0.69 -2.64
C VAL A 115 -4.23 -2.14 -2.23
N TYR A 116 -3.70 -2.97 -3.11
CA TYR A 116 -3.40 -4.35 -2.78
C TYR A 116 -1.97 -4.64 -3.17
N VAL A 117 -1.18 -5.15 -2.23
CA VAL A 117 0.18 -5.63 -2.45
C VAL A 117 0.31 -6.93 -1.71
N ASP A 118 0.64 -8.00 -2.42
CA ASP A 118 0.93 -9.30 -1.85
C ASP A 118 2.16 -9.87 -2.53
N ILE A 119 3.29 -9.73 -1.85
CA ILE A 119 4.56 -10.30 -2.26
C ILE A 119 4.90 -11.36 -1.23
N ASN A 120 4.65 -12.61 -1.56
CA ASN A 120 4.74 -13.75 -0.66
C ASN A 120 5.60 -14.85 -1.29
N ALA A 121 6.75 -15.13 -0.67
CA ALA A 121 7.66 -16.16 -1.13
C ALA A 121 7.20 -17.59 -0.83
N VAL A 122 6.41 -17.77 0.24
CA VAL A 122 5.93 -19.09 0.68
C VAL A 122 4.92 -19.64 -0.32
N ASP A 123 4.00 -18.79 -0.76
CA ASP A 123 2.93 -19.14 -1.70
C ASP A 123 3.27 -18.79 -3.17
N ASN A 124 4.47 -18.25 -3.42
CA ASN A 124 4.93 -17.78 -4.73
C ASN A 124 3.95 -16.80 -5.40
N VAL A 125 3.55 -15.77 -4.64
CA VAL A 125 2.66 -14.69 -5.09
C VAL A 125 3.48 -13.41 -5.22
N VAL A 126 3.36 -12.76 -6.38
CA VAL A 126 3.87 -11.41 -6.64
C VAL A 126 2.75 -10.67 -7.33
N LYS A 127 2.03 -9.83 -6.58
CA LYS A 127 0.89 -9.09 -7.10
C LYS A 127 0.80 -7.72 -6.45
N ALA A 128 0.66 -6.67 -7.26
CA ALA A 128 0.29 -5.36 -6.75
C ALA A 128 -0.65 -4.63 -7.69
N TYR A 129 -1.67 -3.98 -7.14
CA TYR A 129 -2.53 -3.07 -7.89
C TYR A 129 -2.99 -1.87 -7.06
N LEU A 130 -3.33 -0.81 -7.76
CA LEU A 130 -3.90 0.42 -7.22
C LEU A 130 -5.17 0.74 -7.99
N THR A 131 -6.29 0.93 -7.29
CA THR A 131 -7.54 1.40 -7.88
C THR A 131 -7.77 2.85 -7.49
N LEU A 132 -7.99 3.71 -8.48
CA LEU A 132 -8.27 5.13 -8.30
C LEU A 132 -9.66 5.47 -8.81
N TYR A 133 -10.36 6.33 -8.07
CA TYR A 133 -11.58 7.01 -8.47
C TYR A 133 -11.26 8.43 -8.94
N LYS A 134 -11.54 8.73 -10.20
CA LYS A 134 -11.49 10.09 -10.75
C LYS A 134 -12.88 10.61 -11.02
N ASN A 135 -13.28 11.61 -10.22
CA ASN A 135 -14.51 12.33 -10.46
C ASN A 135 -14.37 13.24 -11.68
N HIS A 136 -15.30 13.17 -12.62
CA HIS A 136 -15.37 14.10 -13.73
C HIS A 136 -16.61 15.00 -13.61
N TRP A 137 -16.41 16.32 -13.63
CA TRP A 137 -17.52 17.27 -13.49
C TRP A 137 -18.48 17.30 -14.72
N PHE A 138 -17.99 16.91 -15.90
CA PHE A 138 -18.75 16.93 -17.16
C PHE A 138 -18.83 15.59 -17.88
N SER A 139 -18.12 14.55 -17.42
CA SER A 139 -18.16 13.19 -17.98
C SER A 139 -18.51 12.18 -16.90
N ARG A 140 -18.63 10.90 -17.28
CA ARG A 140 -18.84 9.84 -16.29
C ARG A 140 -17.63 9.76 -15.36
N ASP A 141 -17.90 9.53 -14.09
CA ASP A 141 -16.88 9.16 -13.12
C ASP A 141 -16.12 7.93 -13.62
N GLU A 142 -14.83 7.90 -13.35
CA GLU A 142 -13.94 6.85 -13.81
C GLU A 142 -13.36 6.11 -12.61
N VAL A 143 -13.49 4.78 -12.62
CA VAL A 143 -12.76 3.88 -11.73
C VAL A 143 -11.73 3.16 -12.59
N ALA A 144 -10.45 3.36 -12.28
CA ALA A 144 -9.35 2.75 -13.02
C ALA A 144 -8.52 1.90 -12.06
N THR A 145 -8.27 0.64 -12.43
CA THR A 145 -7.35 -0.24 -11.72
C THR A 145 -6.05 -0.35 -12.51
N PHE A 146 -4.95 0.00 -11.87
CA PHE A 146 -3.60 -0.07 -12.40
C PHE A 146 -2.92 -1.29 -11.79
N ASN A 147 -2.59 -2.27 -12.64
CA ASN A 147 -1.73 -3.37 -12.22
C ASN A 147 -0.30 -2.84 -12.20
N ILE A 148 0.32 -2.91 -11.04
CA ILE A 148 1.70 -2.48 -10.80
C ILE A 148 2.65 -3.64 -11.12
N ILE A 149 2.29 -4.86 -10.69
CA ILE A 149 2.94 -6.12 -11.04
C ILE A 149 2.00 -7.31 -10.92
#